data_AF-A0A660Q9Y4-F1
#
_entry.id   AF-A0A660Q9Y4-F1
#
_cell.length_a   1.000
_cell.length_b   1.000
_cell.length_c   1.000
_cell.angle_alpha   90.00
_cell.angle_beta   90.00
_cell.angle_gamma   90.00
#
_symmetry.space_group_name_H-M   'P 1'
#
loop_
_entity.id
_entity.type
_entity.pdbx_description
1 polymer ?
#
loop_
_entity_poly.entity_id
_entity_poly.type
_entity_poly.pdbx_seq_one_letter_code
_entity_poly.pdbx_strand_id
1 'polypeptide(L)'
;SHLVNTAWGRKGDCQFSLAAGDPARYAEAMNSYQTILDRTSAPLALKLQAEYKVGRCLEKTDVPDQAFSRYMNVVYTFINENVEHSPYSVMWFTRAAFGAAALKEKEKAWTEVVSVYGRVIEADVPAKDEAANRIEKIKKDNWLLFEQAKERE
;
A
#
# COMPACT_ATOMS: atom_id res chain seq x y z
N SER A 1 4.17 -24.13 -6.01
CA SER A 1 4.81 -23.91 -7.33
C SER A 1 4.60 -22.46 -7.75
N HIS A 2 5.66 -21.78 -8.22
CA HIS A 2 5.65 -20.38 -8.65
C HIS A 2 4.56 -20.08 -9.69
N LEU A 3 4.41 -20.96 -10.69
CA LEU A 3 3.40 -20.87 -11.75
C LEU A 3 1.97 -20.72 -11.21
N VAL A 4 1.65 -21.45 -10.14
CA VAL A 4 0.29 -21.44 -9.57
C VAL A 4 0.00 -20.09 -8.92
N ASN A 5 0.98 -19.48 -8.25
CA ASN A 5 0.76 -18.17 -7.62
C ASN A 5 0.60 -17.07 -8.68
N THR A 6 1.42 -17.12 -9.74
CA THR A 6 1.30 -16.18 -10.88
C THR A 6 -0.05 -16.33 -11.59
N ALA A 7 -0.55 -17.55 -11.76
CA ALA A 7 -1.86 -17.81 -12.35
C ALA A 7 -3.01 -17.21 -11.52
N TRP A 8 -2.98 -17.37 -10.19
CA TRP A 8 -3.94 -16.72 -9.30
C TRP A 8 -3.88 -15.20 -9.39
N GLY A 9 -2.68 -14.63 -9.46
CA GLY A 9 -2.50 -13.19 -9.59
C GLY A 9 -3.12 -12.65 -10.88
N ARG A 10 -2.86 -13.32 -12.02
CA ARG A 10 -3.44 -12.95 -13.32
C ARG A 10 -4.96 -13.13 -13.36
N LYS A 11 -5.49 -14.18 -12.74
CA LYS A 11 -6.94 -14.37 -12.62
C LYS A 11 -7.58 -13.20 -11.86
N GLY A 12 -6.98 -12.82 -10.72
CA GLY A 12 -7.41 -11.65 -9.96
C GLY A 12 -7.35 -10.36 -10.78
N ASP A 13 -6.31 -10.17 -11.60
CA ASP A 13 -6.17 -8.99 -12.47
C ASP A 13 -7.31 -8.90 -13.48
N CYS A 14 -7.63 -10.01 -14.15
CA CYS A 14 -8.76 -10.07 -15.08
C CYS A 14 -10.08 -9.76 -14.36
N GLN A 15 -10.31 -10.33 -13.18
CA GLN A 15 -11.53 -10.07 -12.39
C GLN A 15 -11.62 -8.60 -11.97
N PHE A 16 -10.51 -7.99 -11.54
CA PHE A 16 -10.44 -6.57 -11.19
C PHE A 16 -10.78 -5.68 -12.39
N SER A 17 -10.22 -5.96 -13.56
CA SER A 17 -10.51 -5.19 -14.78
C SER A 17 -11.98 -5.28 -15.20
N LEU A 18 -12.59 -6.47 -15.08
CA LEU A 18 -14.00 -6.67 -15.41
C LEU A 18 -14.96 -6.03 -14.39
N ALA A 19 -14.50 -5.75 -13.18
CA ALA A 19 -15.32 -5.19 -12.11
C ALA A 19 -15.83 -3.76 -12.38
N ALA A 20 -15.24 -3.05 -13.34
CA ALA A 20 -15.74 -1.74 -13.77
C ALA A 20 -17.18 -1.79 -14.29
N GLY A 21 -17.59 -2.92 -14.90
CA GLY A 21 -18.97 -3.15 -15.36
C GLY A 21 -19.83 -3.99 -14.39
N ASP A 22 -19.23 -4.51 -13.32
CA ASP A 22 -19.87 -5.44 -12.38
C ASP A 22 -19.10 -5.44 -11.04
N PRO A 23 -19.46 -4.56 -10.08
CA PRO A 23 -18.73 -4.40 -8.82
C PRO A 23 -18.59 -5.68 -7.99
N ALA A 24 -19.46 -6.69 -8.18
CA ALA A 24 -19.34 -7.98 -7.49
C ALA A 24 -18.00 -8.68 -7.80
N ARG A 25 -17.38 -8.39 -8.95
CA ARG A 25 -16.11 -8.98 -9.37
C ARG A 25 -14.91 -8.47 -8.57
N TYR A 26 -15.02 -7.35 -7.86
CA TYR A 26 -13.98 -6.95 -6.90
C TYR A 26 -13.83 -7.99 -5.79
N ALA A 27 -14.93 -8.59 -5.32
CA ALA A 27 -14.89 -9.66 -4.32
C ALA A 27 -14.20 -10.92 -4.88
N GLU A 28 -14.50 -11.29 -6.12
CA GLU A 28 -13.82 -12.41 -6.76
C GLU A 28 -12.30 -12.17 -6.93
N ALA A 29 -11.93 -10.95 -7.34
CA ALA A 29 -10.53 -10.56 -7.46
C ALA A 29 -9.81 -10.65 -6.11
N MET A 30 -10.44 -10.14 -5.03
CA MET A 30 -9.91 -10.27 -3.67
C MET A 30 -9.69 -11.73 -3.28
N ASN A 31 -10.64 -12.63 -3.54
CA ASN A 31 -10.49 -14.06 -3.25
C ASN A 31 -9.29 -14.68 -4.01
N SER A 32 -9.09 -14.30 -5.27
CA SER A 32 -7.94 -14.77 -6.06
C SER A 32 -6.61 -14.29 -5.47
N TYR A 33 -6.52 -13.04 -5.02
CA TYR A 33 -5.31 -12.53 -4.35
C TYR A 33 -5.12 -13.14 -2.96
N GLN A 34 -6.19 -13.32 -2.18
CA GLN A 34 -6.14 -13.95 -0.86
C GLN A 34 -5.57 -15.37 -0.94
N THR A 35 -5.90 -16.11 -2.01
CA THR A 35 -5.30 -17.44 -2.27
C THR A 35 -3.77 -17.41 -2.38
N ILE A 36 -3.15 -16.29 -2.78
CA ILE A 36 -1.70 -16.11 -2.78
C ILE A 36 -1.20 -15.85 -1.36
N LEU A 37 -1.89 -14.98 -0.61
CA LEU A 37 -1.54 -14.58 0.75
C LEU A 37 -1.55 -15.76 1.72
N ASP A 38 -2.56 -16.63 1.59
CA ASP A 38 -2.75 -17.82 2.44
C ASP A 38 -1.67 -18.89 2.21
N ARG A 39 -0.91 -18.81 1.13
CA ARG A 39 0.15 -19.77 0.83
C ARG A 39 1.43 -19.38 1.56
N THR A 40 1.82 -20.20 2.52
CA THR A 40 3.11 -20.09 3.23
C THR A 40 4.31 -20.11 2.28
N SER A 41 4.22 -20.90 1.20
CA SER A 41 5.27 -21.01 0.18
C SER A 41 5.29 -19.89 -0.87
N ALA A 42 4.37 -18.91 -0.80
CA ALA A 42 4.38 -17.80 -1.75
C ALA A 42 5.53 -16.82 -1.42
N PRO A 43 6.34 -16.41 -2.42
CA PRO A 43 7.41 -15.42 -2.19
C PRO A 43 6.86 -14.11 -1.62
N LEU A 44 7.58 -13.50 -0.68
CA LEU A 44 7.14 -12.26 -0.02
C LEU A 44 6.85 -11.14 -1.02
N ALA A 45 7.70 -10.95 -2.02
CA ALA A 45 7.49 -9.95 -3.06
C ALA A 45 6.16 -10.14 -3.83
N LEU A 46 5.69 -11.38 -3.96
CA LEU A 46 4.39 -11.68 -4.56
C LEU A 46 3.23 -11.43 -3.59
N LYS A 47 3.45 -11.65 -2.28
CA LYS A 47 2.50 -11.27 -1.25
C LYS A 47 2.32 -9.75 -1.18
N LEU A 48 3.39 -8.97 -1.33
CA LEU A 48 3.32 -7.50 -1.43
C LEU A 48 2.38 -7.06 -2.56
N GLN A 49 2.53 -7.67 -3.74
CA GLN A 49 1.63 -7.40 -4.86
C GLN A 49 0.17 -7.75 -4.51
N ALA A 50 -0.06 -8.93 -3.93
CA ALA A 50 -1.40 -9.41 -3.61
C ALA A 50 -2.08 -8.52 -2.55
N GLU A 51 -1.41 -8.16 -1.47
CA GLU A 51 -1.91 -7.22 -0.44
C GLU A 51 -2.28 -5.87 -1.07
N TYR A 52 -1.40 -5.29 -1.89
CA TYR A 52 -1.69 -4.04 -2.60
C TYR A 52 -2.95 -4.17 -3.46
N LYS A 53 -3.09 -5.27 -4.22
CA LYS A 53 -4.24 -5.46 -5.10
C LYS A 53 -5.55 -5.71 -4.33
N VAL A 54 -5.50 -6.36 -3.17
CA VAL A 54 -6.66 -6.43 -2.26
C VAL A 54 -7.03 -5.02 -1.76
N GLY A 55 -6.06 -4.22 -1.35
CA GLY A 55 -6.29 -2.82 -0.97
C GLY A 55 -6.97 -2.01 -2.09
N ARG A 56 -6.54 -2.21 -3.34
CA ARG A 56 -7.17 -1.57 -4.51
C ARG A 56 -8.61 -2.00 -4.75
N CYS A 57 -8.96 -3.26 -4.51
CA CYS A 57 -10.35 -3.70 -4.54
C CYS A 57 -11.18 -3.00 -3.47
N LEU A 58 -10.66 -2.92 -2.24
CA LEU A 58 -11.35 -2.30 -1.10
C LEU A 58 -11.61 -0.80 -1.31
N GLU A 59 -10.64 -0.07 -1.89
CA GLU A 59 -10.87 1.32 -2.31
C GLU A 59 -12.01 1.44 -3.33
N LYS A 60 -12.11 0.49 -4.26
CA LYS A 60 -13.14 0.49 -5.31
C LYS A 60 -14.52 0.12 -4.79
N THR A 61 -14.60 -0.54 -3.64
CA THR A 61 -15.84 -0.91 -2.98
C THR A 61 -16.17 -0.02 -1.79
N ASP A 62 -15.57 1.17 -1.72
CA ASP A 62 -15.83 2.20 -0.69
C ASP A 62 -15.57 1.74 0.75
N VAL A 63 -14.49 0.97 0.96
CA VAL A 63 -14.04 0.52 2.29
C VAL A 63 -12.60 1.01 2.56
N PRO A 64 -12.38 2.33 2.67
CA PRO A 64 -11.04 2.93 2.70
C PRO A 64 -10.20 2.52 3.92
N ASP A 65 -10.82 2.29 5.09
CA ASP A 65 -10.09 1.87 6.30
C ASP A 65 -9.44 0.50 6.15
N GLN A 66 -10.16 -0.44 5.53
CA GLN A 66 -9.62 -1.76 5.23
C GLN A 66 -8.56 -1.66 4.12
N ALA A 67 -8.76 -0.80 3.12
CA ALA A 67 -7.76 -0.56 2.08
C ALA A 67 -6.45 -0.01 2.66
N PHE A 68 -6.54 0.97 3.57
CA PHE A 68 -5.39 1.53 4.28
C PHE A 68 -4.64 0.43 5.04
N SER A 69 -5.37 -0.42 5.76
CA SER A 69 -4.79 -1.54 6.51
C SER A 69 -4.00 -2.49 5.59
N ARG A 70 -4.57 -2.83 4.42
CA ARG A 70 -3.90 -3.67 3.40
C ARG A 70 -2.64 -3.02 2.83
N TYR A 71 -2.66 -1.71 2.58
CA TYR A 71 -1.46 -1.00 2.15
C TYR A 71 -0.39 -0.94 3.23
N MET A 72 -0.78 -0.73 4.48
CA MET A 72 0.17 -0.74 5.58
C MET A 72 0.77 -2.13 5.80
N ASN A 73 0.04 -3.22 5.55
CA ASN A 73 0.63 -4.57 5.56
C ASN A 73 1.79 -4.70 4.55
N VAL A 74 1.65 -4.14 3.34
CA VAL A 74 2.75 -4.11 2.35
C VAL A 74 3.95 -3.34 2.91
N VAL A 75 3.70 -2.16 3.47
CA VAL A 75 4.75 -1.30 4.04
C VAL A 75 5.50 -2.01 5.16
N TYR A 76 4.78 -2.58 6.12
CA TYR A 76 5.37 -3.29 7.24
C TYR A 76 6.09 -4.58 6.83
N THR A 77 5.53 -5.34 5.90
CA THR A 77 6.18 -6.55 5.38
C THR A 77 7.50 -6.20 4.70
N PHE A 78 7.52 -5.15 3.88
CA PHE A 78 8.74 -4.71 3.19
C PHE A 78 9.84 -4.26 4.16
N ILE A 79 9.49 -3.54 5.23
CA ILE A 79 10.46 -2.99 6.18
C ILE A 79 10.91 -4.02 7.22
N ASN A 80 10.00 -4.86 7.71
CA ASN A 80 10.25 -5.72 8.87
C ASN A 80 10.61 -7.17 8.51
N GLU A 81 10.33 -7.62 7.29
CA GLU A 81 10.68 -8.96 6.83
C GLU A 81 11.86 -8.93 5.86
N ASN A 82 12.48 -10.09 5.63
CA ASN A 82 13.63 -10.22 4.73
C ASN A 82 13.17 -10.25 3.25
N VAL A 83 12.49 -9.19 2.81
CA VAL A 83 12.10 -9.01 1.41
C VAL A 83 13.30 -8.55 0.61
N GLU A 84 13.59 -9.20 -0.51
CA GLU A 84 14.60 -8.72 -1.46
C GLU A 84 14.23 -7.33 -1.99
N HIS A 85 15.13 -6.35 -1.93
CA HIS A 85 14.96 -5.00 -2.48
C HIS A 85 15.14 -4.95 -4.02
N SER A 86 14.42 -5.82 -4.73
CA SER A 86 14.34 -5.79 -6.19
C SER A 86 13.49 -4.61 -6.69
N PRO A 87 13.64 -4.16 -7.95
CA PRO A 87 12.73 -3.17 -8.54
C PRO A 87 11.24 -3.54 -8.42
N TYR A 88 10.93 -4.84 -8.42
CA TYR A 88 9.56 -5.34 -8.32
C TYR A 88 8.95 -5.14 -6.92
N SER A 89 9.66 -5.51 -5.86
CA SER A 89 9.19 -5.32 -4.47
C SER A 89 9.15 -3.84 -4.10
N VAL A 90 10.18 -3.08 -4.48
CA VAL A 90 10.23 -1.62 -4.30
C VAL A 90 9.03 -0.94 -4.95
N MET A 91 8.67 -1.34 -6.18
CA MET A 91 7.48 -0.79 -6.84
C MET A 91 6.19 -1.02 -6.04
N TRP A 92 5.96 -2.23 -5.51
CA TRP A 92 4.74 -2.51 -4.74
C TRP A 92 4.74 -1.80 -3.38
N PHE A 93 5.90 -1.73 -2.72
CA PHE A 93 6.09 -0.94 -1.52
C PHE A 93 5.73 0.54 -1.75
N THR A 94 6.34 1.18 -2.76
CA THR A 94 6.10 2.59 -3.07
C THR A 94 4.63 2.83 -3.41
N ARG A 95 4.01 1.98 -4.23
CA ARG A 95 2.58 2.10 -4.57
C ARG A 95 1.68 1.99 -3.35
N ALA A 96 1.97 1.07 -2.43
CA ALA A 96 1.20 0.89 -1.22
C ALA A 96 1.38 2.06 -0.25
N ALA A 97 2.62 2.49 0.01
CA ALA A 97 2.88 3.63 0.88
C ALA A 97 2.19 4.91 0.39
N PHE A 98 2.27 5.20 -0.92
CA PHE A 98 1.61 6.37 -1.49
C PHE A 98 0.09 6.22 -1.54
N GLY A 99 -0.42 5.00 -1.74
CA GLY A 99 -1.85 4.71 -1.62
C GLY A 99 -2.38 4.95 -0.20
N ALA A 100 -1.67 4.45 0.81
CA ALA A 100 -2.00 4.66 2.22
C ALA A 100 -1.96 6.15 2.59
N ALA A 101 -0.92 6.87 2.18
CA ALA A 101 -0.80 8.31 2.39
C ALA A 101 -1.95 9.07 1.72
N ALA A 102 -2.30 8.75 0.47
CA ALA A 102 -3.41 9.41 -0.24
C ALA A 102 -4.77 9.20 0.42
N LEU A 103 -5.02 8.03 1.06
CA LEU A 103 -6.24 7.81 1.85
C LEU A 103 -6.27 8.75 3.06
N LYS A 104 -5.16 8.87 3.80
CA LYS A 104 -5.06 9.77 4.95
C LYS A 104 -5.05 11.25 4.57
N GLU A 105 -4.55 11.61 3.39
CA GLU A 105 -4.66 12.97 2.85
C GLU A 105 -6.13 13.35 2.62
N LYS A 106 -6.97 12.44 2.10
CA LYS A 106 -8.41 12.69 1.92
C LYS A 106 -9.13 12.91 3.26
N GLU A 107 -8.71 12.20 4.30
CA GLU A 107 -9.21 12.35 5.67
C GLU A 107 -8.63 13.58 6.40
N LYS A 108 -7.66 14.30 5.78
CA LYS A 108 -6.90 15.39 6.42
C LYS A 108 -6.12 14.96 7.67
N ALA A 109 -5.79 13.67 7.76
CA ALA A 109 -5.02 13.08 8.84
C ALA A 109 -3.51 13.32 8.63
N TRP A 110 -3.08 14.59 8.69
CA TRP A 110 -1.77 15.03 8.22
C TRP A 110 -0.59 14.40 8.95
N THR A 111 -0.74 14.13 10.25
CA THR A 111 0.27 13.45 11.07
C THR A 111 0.54 12.04 10.57
N GLU A 112 -0.51 11.31 10.20
CA GLU A 112 -0.45 9.96 9.67
C GLU A 112 0.13 9.97 8.25
N VAL A 113 -0.23 10.95 7.42
CA VAL A 113 0.37 11.12 6.09
C VAL A 113 1.89 11.29 6.20
N VAL A 114 2.35 12.17 7.09
CA VAL A 114 3.79 12.38 7.33
C VAL A 114 4.44 11.11 7.88
N SER A 115 3.79 10.38 8.78
CA SER A 115 4.27 9.11 9.31
C SER A 115 4.44 8.04 8.21
N VAL A 116 3.50 7.96 7.25
CA VAL A 116 3.59 7.00 6.14
C VAL A 116 4.71 7.38 5.17
N TYR A 117 4.83 8.65 4.77
CA TYR A 117 5.95 9.09 3.93
C TYR A 117 7.30 8.96 4.66
N GLY A 118 7.34 9.13 5.98
CA GLY A 118 8.55 8.90 6.80
C GLY A 118 9.10 7.49 6.63
N ARG A 119 8.23 6.48 6.61
CA ARG A 119 8.61 5.08 6.34
C ARG A 119 9.22 4.88 4.95
N VAL A 120 8.81 5.68 3.95
CA VAL A 120 9.43 5.64 2.60
C VAL A 120 10.85 6.17 2.63
N ILE A 121 11.09 7.23 3.42
CA ILE A 121 12.42 7.82 3.60
C ILE A 121 13.33 6.84 4.35
N GLU A 122 12.84 6.27 5.45
CA GLU A 122 13.57 5.27 6.26
C GLU A 122 13.94 4.02 5.46
N ALA A 123 13.06 3.59 4.55
CA ALA A 123 13.32 2.44 3.67
C ALA A 123 14.41 2.70 2.60
N ASP A 124 14.89 3.94 2.45
CA ASP A 124 15.92 4.37 1.49
C ASP A 124 15.65 3.91 0.04
N VAL A 125 14.38 3.93 -0.37
CA VAL A 125 13.96 3.57 -1.73
C VAL A 125 14.07 4.77 -2.67
N PRO A 126 14.10 4.58 -4.01
CA PRO A 126 14.19 5.69 -4.97
C PRO A 126 13.11 6.79 -4.81
N ALA A 127 11.95 6.47 -4.23
CA ALA A 127 10.88 7.42 -3.98
C ALA A 127 11.08 8.32 -2.73
N LYS A 128 12.19 8.18 -2.00
CA LYS A 128 12.46 8.93 -0.76
C LYS A 128 12.43 10.44 -0.96
N ASP A 129 12.98 10.95 -2.07
CA ASP A 129 13.05 12.39 -2.33
C ASP A 129 11.65 12.96 -2.62
N GLU A 130 10.79 12.21 -3.33
CA GLU A 130 9.39 12.60 -3.51
C GLU A 130 8.64 12.61 -2.17
N ALA A 131 8.84 11.58 -1.34
CA ALA A 131 8.23 11.49 -0.01
C ALA A 131 8.67 12.67 0.88
N ALA A 132 9.95 13.02 0.88
CA ALA A 132 10.49 14.17 1.62
C ALA A 132 9.85 15.48 1.16
N ASN A 133 9.79 15.73 -0.15
CA ASN A 133 9.16 16.93 -0.71
C ASN A 133 7.68 17.05 -0.32
N ARG A 134 6.95 15.92 -0.29
CA ARG A 134 5.55 15.90 0.17
C ARG A 134 5.41 16.21 1.65
N ILE A 135 6.26 15.64 2.50
CA ILE A 135 6.30 15.95 3.94
C ILE A 135 6.55 17.44 4.17
N GLU A 136 7.56 18.01 3.51
CA GLU A 136 7.89 19.43 3.65
C GLU A 136 6.71 20.33 3.29
N LYS A 137 6.05 20.04 2.16
CA LYS A 137 4.85 20.77 1.74
C LYS A 137 3.72 20.66 2.76
N ILE A 138 3.41 19.44 3.23
CA ILE A 138 2.33 19.23 4.21
C ILE A 138 2.64 19.97 5.52
N LYS A 139 3.88 19.92 6.01
CA LYS A 139 4.30 20.63 7.22
C LYS A 139 4.20 22.13 7.07
N LYS A 140 4.58 22.68 5.91
CA LYS A 140 4.46 24.11 5.61
C LYS A 140 2.99 24.55 5.57
N ASP A 141 2.14 23.79 4.88
CA ASP A 141 0.73 24.11 4.71
C ASP A 141 -0.07 23.96 6.03
N ASN A 142 0.41 23.12 6.96
CA ASN A 142 -0.22 22.83 8.25
C ASN A 142 0.67 23.19 9.45
N TRP A 143 1.45 24.27 9.36
CA TRP A 143 2.52 24.59 10.32
C TRP A 143 2.08 24.59 11.79
N LEU A 144 0.91 25.16 12.12
CA LEU A 144 0.36 25.20 13.48
C LEU A 144 0.23 23.81 14.11
N LEU A 145 -0.22 22.82 13.33
CA LEU A 145 -0.39 21.44 13.80
C LEU A 145 0.96 20.83 14.18
N PHE A 146 1.98 21.08 13.37
CA PHE A 146 3.31 20.48 13.55
C PHE A 146 4.21 21.26 14.53
N GLU A 147 3.89 22.51 14.85
CA GLU A 147 4.56 23.27 15.91
C GLU A 147 4.08 22.81 17.30
N GLN A 148 2.76 22.68 17.49
CA GLN A 148 2.18 22.18 18.74
C GLN A 148 2.58 20.73 19.06
N ALA A 149 2.86 19.91 18.04
CA ALA A 149 3.35 18.55 18.25
C ALA A 149 4.77 18.53 18.82
N LYS A 150 5.65 19.44 18.37
CA LYS A 150 7.03 19.55 18.87
C LYS A 150 7.13 20.05 20.31
N GLU A 151 6.17 20.86 20.74
CA GLU A 151 6.12 21.38 22.12
C GLU A 151 5.66 20.32 23.15
N ARG A 152 5.12 19.18 22.68
CA ARG A 152 4.61 18.09 23.52
C ARG A 152 5.57 16.90 23.66
N GLU A 153 6.67 16.89 22.90
CA GLU A 153 7.77 15.90 22.97
C GLU A 153 8.85 16.37 23.94
#